data_AF-A0A518KDX2-F1
#
_entry.id   AF-A0A518KDX2-F1
#
_cell.length_a   1.000
_cell.length_b   1.000
_cell.length_c   1.000
_cell.angle_alpha   90.00
_cell.angle_beta   90.00
_cell.angle_gamma   90.00
#
_symmetry.space_group_name_H-M   'P 1'
#
loop_
_entity.id
_entity.type
_entity.pdbx_description
1 polymer ?
#
loop_
_entity_poly.entity_id
_entity_poly.type
_entity_poly.pdbx_seq_one_letter_code
_entity_poly.pdbx_strand_id
1 'polypeptide(L)'
;MNPDNLTDRLEPERPETRLLQLLDTVLDGSYSEADRAEFSQLLDGRPELTPMVVAQLRTHALLNWKLAPSTVTPQGADVVPAAAGADGASEFVCELRERDESMAERPARRSRWRFASLGVAAAAATLLIAGFLRSSAGTSVGNVVDAQAVVFASASTAVVGDRVVAGRLEVESGRFAMEFENGVKFEVSGPASCEIVSGMLVKLDSGQATADVPRWARGFTVETPDVEVIDLGTRFGVATSNAGKTDVVVFEGLVDLKSLRSTKRPFQRRLTQGEAARIDRDGDVQRIFQVHGESVGNNWSTADLPNQRAIITAVWDNMYSTKNISYYQVLTGGFGEDAPAYVDHPHQWNGATGAGLPKPLLGGDYVRTINDFRYSGEQVIHVEIARDSTLYILFDNRTPAPDWLKEQFASTSLQVGLDEDAWFGNPTFSVDVGPGVSIDNVFTVWSRPCSAGDVMTLGSMGVGSEARAMYGIVATPR
;
A
#
# COMPACT_ATOMS: atom_id res chain seq x y z
N MET A 1 -30.26 57.11 -27.19
CA MET A 1 -29.08 56.96 -28.07
C MET A 1 -27.91 57.58 -27.33
N ASN A 2 -26.87 56.86 -26.91
CA ASN A 2 -26.36 55.57 -27.38
C ASN A 2 -25.70 54.82 -26.19
N PRO A 3 -26.16 53.61 -25.83
CA PRO A 3 -25.53 52.76 -24.83
C PRO A 3 -24.75 51.63 -25.54
N ASP A 4 -23.63 51.94 -26.20
CA ASP A 4 -22.79 50.93 -26.85
C ASP A 4 -21.32 51.32 -26.72
N ASN A 5 -20.66 50.89 -25.63
CA ASN A 5 -19.24 50.51 -25.63
C ASN A 5 -18.73 50.00 -24.27
N LEU A 6 -19.34 48.93 -23.77
CA LEU A 6 -18.60 47.95 -22.95
C LEU A 6 -18.68 46.60 -23.66
N THR A 7 -17.95 46.48 -24.76
CA THR A 7 -17.51 45.16 -25.21
C THR A 7 -16.30 44.79 -24.36
N ASP A 8 -16.60 44.07 -23.29
CA ASP A 8 -15.66 43.29 -22.51
C ASP A 8 -14.85 42.44 -23.50
N ARG A 9 -13.56 42.75 -23.65
CA ARG A 9 -12.63 41.89 -24.40
C ARG A 9 -12.33 40.71 -23.50
N LEU A 10 -13.25 39.74 -23.49
CA LEU A 10 -13.01 38.41 -22.95
C LEU A 10 -11.74 37.87 -23.63
N GLU A 11 -10.71 37.59 -22.82
CA GLU A 11 -9.56 36.81 -23.28
C GLU A 11 -10.07 35.51 -23.92
N PRO A 12 -9.45 35.03 -25.02
CA PRO A 12 -9.87 33.77 -25.62
C PRO A 12 -9.83 32.68 -24.54
N GLU A 13 -10.97 32.04 -24.29
CA GLU A 13 -11.07 30.97 -23.29
C GLU A 13 -9.94 29.98 -23.49
N ARG A 14 -9.22 29.69 -22.39
CA ARG A 14 -8.12 28.73 -22.47
C ARG A 14 -8.70 27.39 -22.93
N PRO A 15 -8.12 26.74 -23.93
CA PRO A 15 -8.70 25.53 -24.50
C PRO A 15 -8.75 24.35 -23.51
N GLU A 16 -8.05 24.43 -22.37
CA GLU A 16 -8.21 23.52 -21.22
C GLU A 16 -9.54 23.74 -20.49
N THR A 17 -9.91 24.99 -20.24
CA THR A 17 -11.20 25.37 -19.63
C THR A 17 -12.36 24.95 -20.51
N ARG A 18 -12.23 25.14 -21.84
CA ARG A 18 -13.23 24.70 -22.81
C ARG A 18 -13.36 23.18 -22.86
N LEU A 19 -12.25 22.44 -22.79
CA LEU A 19 -12.27 20.98 -22.75
C LEU A 19 -12.97 20.44 -21.50
N LEU A 20 -12.78 21.09 -20.35
CA LEU A 20 -13.47 20.72 -19.09
C LEU A 20 -14.98 21.00 -19.16
N GLN A 21 -15.41 22.12 -19.75
CA GLN A 21 -16.83 22.42 -19.97
C GLN A 21 -17.50 21.37 -20.87
N LEU A 22 -16.84 21.00 -21.97
CA LEU A 22 -17.33 19.97 -22.89
C LEU A 22 -17.40 18.59 -22.20
N LEU A 23 -16.40 18.28 -21.36
CA LEU A 23 -16.39 17.04 -20.58
C LEU A 23 -17.56 16.99 -19.58
N ASP A 24 -17.85 18.08 -18.88
CA ASP A 24 -18.98 18.18 -17.95
C ASP A 24 -20.32 17.97 -18.70
N THR A 25 -20.46 18.58 -19.87
CA THR A 25 -21.65 18.43 -20.74
C THR A 25 -21.82 16.98 -21.25
N VAL A 26 -20.71 16.30 -21.56
CA VAL A 26 -20.70 14.88 -21.95
C VAL A 26 -21.08 13.99 -20.77
N LEU A 27 -20.57 14.29 -19.58
CA LEU A 27 -20.85 13.55 -18.35
C LEU A 27 -22.32 13.70 -17.90
N ASP A 28 -22.91 14.87 -18.10
CA ASP A 28 -24.32 15.16 -17.81
C ASP A 28 -25.28 14.70 -18.92
N GLY A 29 -24.75 14.09 -20.00
CA GLY A 29 -25.55 13.51 -21.09
C GLY A 29 -26.28 14.54 -21.97
N SER A 30 -25.86 15.80 -21.93
CA SER A 30 -26.52 16.93 -22.61
C SER A 30 -25.78 17.46 -23.84
N TYR A 31 -24.83 16.70 -24.38
CA TYR A 31 -23.96 17.12 -25.49
C TYR A 31 -24.65 17.10 -26.86
N SER A 32 -24.30 18.07 -27.72
CA SER A 32 -24.69 18.08 -29.14
C SER A 32 -23.66 17.37 -30.04
N GLU A 33 -24.01 17.07 -31.30
CA GLU A 33 -23.06 16.54 -32.28
C GLU A 33 -21.90 17.52 -32.55
N ALA A 34 -22.14 18.83 -32.44
CA ALA A 34 -21.11 19.86 -32.57
C ALA A 34 -20.12 19.81 -31.39
N ASP A 35 -20.62 19.66 -30.16
CA ASP A 35 -19.79 19.54 -28.95
C ASP A 35 -18.91 18.29 -28.99
N ARG A 36 -19.46 17.18 -29.52
CA ARG A 36 -18.71 15.93 -29.69
C ARG A 36 -17.58 16.07 -30.71
N ALA A 37 -17.82 16.77 -31.82
CA ALA A 37 -16.80 17.03 -32.83
C ALA A 37 -15.70 17.96 -32.29
N GLU A 38 -16.07 19.01 -31.56
CA GLU A 38 -15.13 19.94 -30.91
C GLU A 38 -14.27 19.23 -29.86
N PHE A 39 -14.88 18.38 -29.02
CA PHE A 39 -14.18 17.59 -28.01
C PHE A 39 -13.15 16.63 -28.62
N SER A 40 -13.52 15.92 -29.70
CA SER A 40 -12.60 15.03 -30.42
C SER A 40 -11.44 15.82 -31.02
N GLN A 41 -11.73 16.96 -31.65
CA GLN A 41 -10.70 17.78 -32.29
C GLN A 41 -9.71 18.37 -31.28
N LEU A 42 -10.17 18.76 -30.09
CA LEU A 42 -9.31 19.27 -29.02
C LEU A 42 -8.41 18.19 -28.41
N LEU A 43 -8.89 16.96 -28.29
CA LEU A 43 -8.10 15.82 -27.82
C LEU A 43 -7.09 15.32 -28.86
N ASP A 44 -7.50 15.23 -30.12
CA ASP A 44 -6.62 14.79 -31.22
C ASP A 44 -5.51 15.81 -31.50
N GLY A 45 -5.79 17.11 -31.32
CA GLY A 45 -4.81 18.18 -31.47
C GLY A 45 -3.81 18.31 -30.31
N ARG A 46 -4.12 17.75 -29.13
CA ARG A 46 -3.34 17.93 -27.88
C ARG A 46 -3.37 16.67 -27.00
N PRO A 47 -2.60 15.62 -27.38
CA PRO A 47 -2.59 14.35 -26.66
C PRO A 47 -2.14 14.47 -25.20
N GLU A 48 -1.41 15.51 -24.82
CA GLU A 48 -1.01 15.84 -23.44
C GLU A 48 -2.18 16.08 -22.48
N LEU A 49 -3.38 16.39 -22.99
CA LEU A 49 -4.58 16.60 -22.18
C LEU A 49 -5.36 15.29 -21.93
N THR A 50 -4.98 14.20 -22.59
CA THR A 50 -5.61 12.88 -22.46
C THR A 50 -5.59 12.35 -21.01
N PRO A 51 -4.47 12.42 -20.26
CA PRO A 51 -4.44 11.96 -18.87
C PRO A 51 -5.44 12.69 -17.96
N MET A 52 -5.66 13.99 -18.18
CA MET A 52 -6.61 14.82 -17.43
C MET A 52 -8.06 14.35 -17.66
N VAL A 53 -8.43 14.15 -18.93
CA VAL A 53 -9.77 13.64 -19.30
C VAL A 53 -10.01 12.24 -18.75
N VAL A 54 -9.00 11.36 -18.81
CA VAL A 54 -9.09 10.00 -18.25
C VAL A 54 -9.25 10.04 -16.73
N ALA A 55 -8.55 10.92 -16.02
CA ALA A 55 -8.70 11.08 -14.58
C ALA A 55 -10.12 11.53 -14.19
N GLN A 56 -10.66 12.52 -14.90
CA GLN A 56 -12.01 13.03 -14.63
C GLN A 56 -13.11 12.02 -14.99
N LEU A 57 -12.98 11.29 -16.10
CA LEU A 57 -13.87 10.18 -16.44
C LEU A 57 -13.85 9.06 -15.39
N ARG A 58 -12.67 8.75 -14.82
CA ARG A 58 -12.55 7.79 -13.71
C ARG A 58 -13.29 8.28 -12.48
N THR A 59 -13.11 9.54 -12.09
CA THR A 59 -13.82 10.14 -10.95
C THR A 59 -15.33 10.12 -11.15
N HIS A 60 -15.81 10.52 -12.32
CA HIS A 60 -17.24 10.52 -12.62
C HIS A 60 -17.81 9.08 -12.69
N ALA A 61 -17.10 8.12 -13.29
CA ALA A 61 -17.52 6.72 -13.28
C ALA A 61 -17.60 6.14 -11.85
N LEU A 62 -16.68 6.52 -10.96
CA LEU A 62 -16.71 6.14 -9.55
C LEU A 62 -17.87 6.80 -8.77
N LEU A 63 -18.25 8.03 -9.13
CA LEU A 63 -19.40 8.73 -8.55
C LEU A 63 -20.73 8.16 -9.05
N ASN A 64 -20.85 7.87 -10.34
CA ASN A 64 -22.07 7.30 -10.91
C ASN A 64 -22.30 5.84 -10.44
N TRP A 65 -21.21 5.08 -10.24
CA TRP A 65 -21.27 3.78 -9.58
C TRP A 65 -21.75 3.86 -8.13
N LYS A 66 -21.41 4.93 -7.39
CA LYS A 66 -21.87 5.16 -6.01
C LYS A 66 -23.36 5.51 -5.92
N LEU A 67 -23.99 5.98 -7.01
CA LEU A 67 -25.37 6.47 -7.04
C LEU A 67 -26.36 5.49 -7.71
N ALA A 68 -25.89 4.49 -8.45
CA ALA A 68 -26.76 3.52 -9.11
C ALA A 68 -27.52 2.66 -8.08
N PRO A 69 -28.87 2.68 -8.04
CA PRO A 69 -29.65 1.74 -7.26
C PRO A 69 -29.38 0.32 -7.78
N SER A 70 -29.10 -0.61 -6.88
CA SER A 70 -28.92 -2.03 -7.22
C SER A 70 -30.25 -2.64 -7.65
N THR A 71 -30.64 -2.45 -8.91
CA THR A 71 -31.74 -3.18 -9.53
C THR A 71 -31.41 -3.51 -10.97
N VAL A 72 -30.72 -4.64 -11.19
CA VAL A 72 -30.88 -5.41 -12.43
C VAL A 72 -30.85 -6.90 -12.09
N THR A 73 -32.03 -7.52 -12.15
CA THR A 73 -32.25 -8.96 -12.26
C THR A 73 -31.91 -9.39 -13.69
N PRO A 74 -31.18 -10.49 -13.93
CA PRO A 74 -30.96 -10.96 -15.30
C PRO A 74 -32.23 -11.68 -15.80
N GLN A 75 -32.95 -11.04 -16.72
CA GLN A 75 -33.91 -11.72 -17.61
C GLN A 75 -33.20 -12.02 -18.94
N GLY A 76 -33.32 -13.26 -19.39
CA GLY A 76 -32.53 -13.85 -20.47
C GLY A 76 -33.05 -13.65 -21.88
N ALA A 77 -32.75 -14.67 -22.71
CA ALA A 77 -32.86 -14.80 -24.17
C ALA A 77 -31.55 -14.36 -24.88
N ASP A 78 -30.87 -15.16 -25.70
CA ASP A 78 -31.36 -16.24 -26.57
C ASP A 78 -30.37 -17.41 -26.79
N VAL A 79 -30.99 -18.57 -26.99
CA VAL A 79 -30.49 -19.85 -27.49
C VAL A 79 -30.57 -19.85 -29.03
N VAL A 80 -29.68 -20.58 -29.72
CA VAL A 80 -29.99 -21.51 -30.85
C VAL A 80 -28.70 -22.27 -31.28
N PRO A 81 -28.80 -23.52 -31.78
CA PRO A 81 -27.89 -24.61 -31.39
C PRO A 81 -27.11 -25.30 -32.53
N ALA A 82 -26.18 -26.17 -32.10
CA ALA A 82 -25.79 -27.51 -32.61
C ALA A 82 -25.51 -27.77 -34.11
N ALA A 83 -24.36 -28.39 -34.37
CA ALA A 83 -24.27 -29.58 -35.24
C ALA A 83 -23.04 -30.45 -34.88
N ALA A 84 -23.29 -31.76 -34.83
CA ALA A 84 -22.38 -32.83 -34.48
C ALA A 84 -21.75 -33.51 -35.70
N GLY A 85 -20.68 -34.29 -35.48
CA GLY A 85 -20.11 -35.27 -36.42
C GLY A 85 -18.64 -35.52 -36.06
N ALA A 86 -18.29 -36.54 -35.28
CA ALA A 86 -18.20 -37.98 -35.60
C ALA A 86 -16.93 -38.35 -36.39
N ASP A 87 -16.15 -39.23 -35.74
CA ASP A 87 -15.28 -40.29 -36.28
C ASP A 87 -14.02 -39.98 -37.10
N GLY A 88 -12.98 -40.78 -36.80
CA GLY A 88 -12.08 -41.31 -37.83
C GLY A 88 -10.61 -41.02 -37.64
N ALA A 89 -9.95 -41.78 -36.77
CA ALA A 89 -8.53 -42.07 -36.91
C ALA A 89 -8.33 -43.11 -38.04
N SER A 90 -7.38 -42.88 -38.94
CA SER A 90 -6.32 -43.81 -39.36
C SER A 90 -5.84 -43.60 -40.80
N GLU A 91 -4.60 -44.05 -41.01
CA GLU A 91 -3.94 -44.46 -42.27
C GLU A 91 -3.12 -43.45 -43.07
N PHE A 92 -1.79 -43.58 -42.93
CA PHE A 92 -0.89 -43.62 -44.08
C PHE A 92 0.08 -44.81 -43.97
N VAL A 93 -0.38 -45.92 -44.57
CA VAL A 93 0.29 -46.96 -45.36
C VAL A 93 1.81 -47.17 -45.21
N CYS A 94 2.15 -48.38 -44.71
CA CYS A 94 3.38 -49.12 -44.97
C CYS A 94 3.30 -49.85 -46.32
N GLU A 95 4.41 -49.92 -47.07
CA GLU A 95 4.57 -50.88 -48.17
C GLU A 95 5.80 -51.77 -47.93
N LEU A 96 5.55 -53.07 -48.00
CA LEU A 96 6.43 -54.21 -47.74
C LEU A 96 7.37 -54.50 -48.91
N ARG A 97 8.57 -55.03 -48.61
CA ARG A 97 9.15 -56.09 -49.44
C ARG A 97 10.11 -56.98 -48.64
N GLU A 98 9.66 -58.21 -48.39
CA GLU A 98 10.48 -59.33 -47.90
C GLU A 98 11.42 -59.83 -49.00
N ARG A 99 12.61 -60.29 -48.60
CA ARG A 99 13.22 -61.47 -49.20
C ARG A 99 14.16 -62.17 -48.22
N ASP A 100 13.94 -63.47 -48.14
CA ASP A 100 14.43 -64.41 -47.15
C ASP A 100 15.78 -65.05 -47.51
N GLU A 101 16.50 -65.44 -46.46
CA GLU A 101 17.54 -66.48 -46.27
C GLU A 101 18.68 -66.76 -47.29
N SER A 102 19.94 -66.74 -46.81
CA SER A 102 20.68 -67.97 -46.45
C SER A 102 22.17 -67.76 -46.05
N MET A 103 22.52 -68.44 -44.96
CA MET A 103 23.81 -68.99 -44.48
C MET A 103 25.16 -68.61 -45.14
N ALA A 104 26.10 -68.12 -44.30
CA ALA A 104 27.48 -68.63 -44.25
C ALA A 104 28.15 -68.30 -42.89
N GLU A 105 28.69 -69.31 -42.23
CA GLU A 105 29.42 -69.22 -40.95
C GLU A 105 30.91 -68.84 -41.13
N ARG A 106 31.37 -67.97 -40.20
CA ARG A 106 32.72 -67.90 -39.54
C ARG A 106 33.94 -67.36 -40.35
N PRO A 107 35.02 -66.85 -39.68
CA PRO A 107 35.37 -66.96 -38.26
C PRO A 107 35.75 -65.66 -37.50
N ALA A 108 35.88 -65.83 -36.19
CA ALA A 108 36.21 -64.86 -35.16
C ALA A 108 37.59 -64.19 -35.32
N ARG A 109 37.63 -62.88 -35.09
CA ARG A 109 38.86 -62.14 -34.76
C ARG A 109 38.78 -61.60 -33.34
N ARG A 110 39.56 -62.20 -32.45
CA ARG A 110 39.78 -61.77 -31.06
C ARG A 110 40.27 -60.32 -31.04
N SER A 111 39.53 -59.43 -30.37
CA SER A 111 40.02 -58.09 -30.04
C SER A 111 40.17 -57.96 -28.53
N ARG A 112 41.43 -57.89 -28.11
CA ARG A 112 41.84 -57.39 -26.80
C ARG A 112 41.44 -55.92 -26.79
N TRP A 113 40.45 -55.50 -26.00
CA TRP A 113 40.18 -54.13 -25.51
C TRP A 113 38.89 -54.18 -24.66
N ARG A 114 38.96 -54.79 -23.46
CA ARG A 114 37.84 -54.82 -22.49
C ARG A 114 38.16 -54.17 -21.14
N PHE A 115 39.22 -53.37 -21.05
CA PHE A 115 39.58 -52.71 -19.78
C PHE A 115 39.75 -51.18 -19.85
N ALA A 116 39.35 -50.53 -20.95
CA ALA A 116 39.36 -49.06 -21.05
C ALA A 116 37.98 -48.40 -20.83
N SER A 117 36.90 -49.17 -20.63
CA SER A 117 35.54 -48.63 -20.46
C SER A 117 35.09 -48.45 -19.00
N LEU A 118 35.82 -48.99 -18.02
CA LEU A 118 35.43 -48.89 -16.60
C LEU A 118 35.96 -47.60 -15.92
N GLY A 119 37.09 -47.06 -16.36
CA GLY A 119 37.66 -45.83 -15.81
C GLY A 119 36.95 -44.55 -16.26
N VAL A 120 36.46 -44.51 -17.50
CA VAL A 120 35.75 -43.34 -18.06
C VAL A 120 34.34 -43.22 -17.50
N ALA A 121 33.64 -44.34 -17.27
CA ALA A 121 32.32 -44.35 -16.65
C ALA A 121 32.39 -43.95 -15.16
N ALA A 122 33.42 -44.39 -14.43
CA ALA A 122 33.62 -43.99 -13.03
C ALA A 122 33.98 -42.50 -12.90
N ALA A 123 34.81 -41.95 -13.80
CA ALA A 123 35.15 -40.53 -13.84
C ALA A 123 33.96 -39.66 -14.29
N ALA A 124 33.15 -40.12 -15.24
CA ALA A 124 31.92 -39.44 -15.65
C ALA A 124 30.86 -39.50 -14.55
N ALA A 125 30.71 -40.62 -13.84
CA ALA A 125 29.80 -40.74 -12.70
C ALA A 125 30.26 -39.88 -11.52
N THR A 126 31.56 -39.77 -11.24
CA THR A 126 32.06 -38.85 -10.20
C THR A 126 31.95 -37.39 -10.61
N LEU A 127 32.12 -37.04 -11.88
CA LEU A 127 31.87 -35.68 -12.40
C LEU A 127 30.37 -35.33 -12.42
N LEU A 128 29.50 -36.30 -12.71
CA LEU A 128 28.04 -36.14 -12.65
C LEU A 128 27.57 -36.03 -11.20
N ILE A 129 28.08 -36.87 -10.29
CA ILE A 129 27.78 -36.79 -8.85
C ILE A 129 28.36 -35.51 -8.23
N ALA A 130 29.57 -35.09 -8.61
CA ALA A 130 30.16 -33.83 -8.18
C ALA A 130 29.44 -32.60 -8.79
N GLY A 131 28.93 -32.71 -10.02
CA GLY A 131 28.07 -31.70 -10.64
C GLY A 131 26.69 -31.62 -9.99
N PHE A 132 26.12 -32.76 -9.63
CA PHE A 132 24.82 -32.86 -8.93
C PHE A 132 24.93 -32.41 -7.46
N LEU A 133 26.06 -32.68 -6.79
CA LEU A 133 26.38 -32.19 -5.45
C LEU A 133 26.80 -30.71 -5.43
N ARG A 134 27.23 -30.15 -6.57
CA ARG A 134 27.50 -28.70 -6.74
C ARG A 134 26.27 -27.90 -7.18
N SER A 135 25.19 -28.58 -7.61
CA SER A 135 23.95 -27.98 -8.10
C SER A 135 22.88 -27.77 -7.03
N SER A 136 23.22 -27.93 -5.74
CA SER A 136 22.29 -27.72 -4.62
C SER A 136 22.30 -26.31 -4.05
N ALA A 137 23.12 -25.40 -4.57
CA ALA A 137 22.92 -23.97 -4.34
C ALA A 137 21.78 -23.51 -5.23
N GLY A 138 20.57 -23.39 -4.68
CA GLY A 138 19.42 -22.84 -5.39
C GLY A 138 19.77 -21.52 -6.06
N THR A 139 19.16 -21.24 -7.21
CA THR A 139 19.29 -19.94 -7.88
C THR A 139 18.96 -18.83 -6.87
N SER A 140 19.82 -17.81 -6.76
CA SER A 140 19.49 -16.61 -5.98
C SER A 140 18.14 -16.09 -6.43
N VAL A 141 17.37 -15.60 -5.47
CA VAL A 141 16.23 -14.72 -5.73
C VAL A 141 16.46 -13.32 -5.17
N GLY A 142 17.50 -13.14 -4.35
CA GLY A 142 17.87 -11.86 -3.75
C GLY A 142 19.14 -11.92 -2.91
N ASN A 143 19.38 -10.86 -2.16
CA ASN A 143 20.49 -10.71 -1.22
C ASN A 143 20.01 -10.17 0.13
N VAL A 144 20.79 -10.44 1.18
CA VAL A 144 20.59 -9.85 2.50
C VAL A 144 21.00 -8.38 2.47
N VAL A 145 20.15 -7.50 3.00
CA VAL A 145 20.42 -6.05 3.07
C VAL A 145 20.73 -5.61 4.49
N ASP A 146 19.98 -6.12 5.47
CA ASP A 146 20.17 -5.78 6.87
C ASP A 146 19.76 -6.94 7.79
N ALA A 147 20.41 -7.04 8.94
CA ALA A 147 20.18 -8.05 9.94
C ALA A 147 20.44 -7.47 11.33
N GLN A 148 19.37 -7.22 12.08
CA GLN A 148 19.44 -6.59 13.39
C GLN A 148 19.04 -7.57 14.48
N ALA A 149 20.03 -7.99 15.29
CA ALA A 149 19.86 -8.96 16.38
C ALA A 149 19.09 -10.22 15.96
N VAL A 150 19.23 -10.63 14.70
CA VAL A 150 18.46 -11.73 14.13
C VAL A 150 18.95 -13.07 14.66
N VAL A 151 18.02 -13.93 15.04
CA VAL A 151 18.28 -15.33 15.35
C VAL A 151 17.42 -16.19 14.43
N PHE A 152 18.06 -16.95 13.55
CA PHE A 152 17.36 -17.89 12.67
C PHE A 152 17.23 -19.26 13.34
N ALA A 153 16.08 -19.92 13.15
CA ALA A 153 15.96 -21.32 13.53
C ALA A 153 16.80 -22.21 12.61
N SER A 154 17.22 -23.38 13.10
CA SER A 154 18.03 -24.33 12.32
C SER A 154 17.33 -24.89 11.08
N ALA A 155 16.01 -24.75 10.99
CA ALA A 155 15.20 -25.17 9.84
C ALA A 155 15.21 -24.16 8.67
N SER A 156 15.80 -22.97 8.86
CA SER A 156 15.92 -21.95 7.81
C SER A 156 16.85 -22.42 6.69
N THR A 157 16.33 -22.44 5.46
CA THR A 157 17.06 -22.83 4.24
C THR A 157 17.15 -21.70 3.21
N ALA A 158 16.39 -20.62 3.40
CA ALA A 158 16.32 -19.50 2.45
C ALA A 158 17.57 -18.60 2.47
N VAL A 159 18.41 -18.67 3.49
CA VAL A 159 19.60 -17.81 3.65
C VAL A 159 20.88 -18.64 3.50
N VAL A 160 21.69 -18.34 2.47
CA VAL A 160 22.95 -19.03 2.18
C VAL A 160 24.06 -18.00 2.03
N GLY A 161 24.81 -17.77 3.11
CA GLY A 161 25.74 -16.63 3.19
C GLY A 161 24.94 -15.33 3.08
N ASP A 162 25.34 -14.44 2.17
CA ASP A 162 24.67 -13.15 1.93
C ASP A 162 23.55 -13.24 0.87
N ARG A 163 23.26 -14.44 0.37
CA ARG A 163 22.27 -14.68 -0.69
C ARG A 163 20.97 -15.20 -0.11
N VAL A 164 19.87 -14.78 -0.72
CA VAL A 164 18.54 -15.35 -0.49
C VAL A 164 18.20 -16.28 -1.65
N VAL A 165 17.76 -17.49 -1.33
CA VAL A 165 17.28 -18.52 -2.26
C VAL A 165 15.85 -18.91 -1.90
N ALA A 166 15.15 -19.56 -2.82
CA ALA A 166 13.83 -20.13 -2.50
C ALA A 166 13.95 -21.18 -1.39
N GLY A 167 13.08 -21.10 -0.38
CA GLY A 167 13.15 -21.99 0.78
C GLY A 167 12.44 -21.44 2.02
N ARG A 168 12.65 -22.13 3.14
CA ARG A 168 12.05 -21.80 4.44
C ARG A 168 12.86 -20.72 5.14
N LEU A 169 12.19 -19.74 5.72
CA LEU A 169 12.77 -18.70 6.56
C LEU A 169 12.05 -18.68 7.91
N GLU A 170 12.78 -19.00 8.97
CA GLU A 170 12.32 -19.01 10.35
C GLU A 170 13.17 -18.04 11.16
N VAL A 171 12.54 -16.95 11.61
CA VAL A 171 13.17 -15.90 12.41
C VAL A 171 12.62 -16.02 13.83
N GLU A 172 13.44 -16.47 14.77
CA GLU A 172 13.04 -16.63 16.17
C GLU A 172 12.96 -15.28 16.90
N SER A 173 13.86 -14.35 16.56
CA SER A 173 13.89 -12.98 17.10
C SER A 173 14.70 -12.05 16.19
N GLY A 174 14.54 -10.75 16.40
CA GLY A 174 15.24 -9.71 15.65
C GLY A 174 14.55 -9.35 14.32
N ARG A 175 15.24 -8.57 13.49
CA ARG A 175 14.76 -8.13 12.17
C ARG A 175 15.71 -8.58 11.08
N PHE A 176 15.14 -9.00 9.96
CA PHE A 176 15.87 -9.44 8.78
C PHE A 176 15.30 -8.77 7.54
N ALA A 177 16.14 -8.02 6.82
CA ALA A 177 15.76 -7.37 5.57
C ALA A 177 16.54 -7.96 4.40
N MET A 178 15.82 -8.22 3.32
CA MET A 178 16.36 -8.70 2.06
C MET A 178 15.87 -7.85 0.90
N GLU A 179 16.64 -7.84 -0.19
CA GLU A 179 16.26 -7.24 -1.45
C GLU A 179 16.29 -8.30 -2.54
N PHE A 180 15.15 -8.52 -3.17
CA PHE A 180 15.00 -9.42 -4.29
C PHE A 180 15.64 -8.83 -5.56
N GLU A 181 15.95 -9.67 -6.55
CA GLU A 181 16.62 -9.24 -7.80
C GLU A 181 15.82 -8.19 -8.60
N ASN A 182 14.50 -8.12 -8.38
CA ASN A 182 13.61 -7.11 -8.96
C ASN A 182 13.56 -5.79 -8.18
N GLY A 183 14.33 -5.65 -7.10
CA GLY A 183 14.39 -4.45 -6.25
C GLY A 183 13.33 -4.38 -5.16
N VAL A 184 12.50 -5.42 -4.98
CA VAL A 184 11.58 -5.48 -3.83
C VAL A 184 12.38 -5.62 -2.56
N LYS A 185 12.20 -4.69 -1.61
CA LYS A 185 12.77 -4.81 -0.27
C LYS A 185 11.72 -5.43 0.65
N PHE A 186 12.10 -6.50 1.31
CA PHE A 186 11.22 -7.27 2.18
C PHE A 186 11.87 -7.44 3.55
N GLU A 187 11.21 -6.97 4.58
CA GLU A 187 11.66 -7.02 5.97
C GLU A 187 10.75 -7.96 6.77
N VAL A 188 11.34 -8.85 7.57
CA VAL A 188 10.65 -9.78 8.45
C VAL A 188 11.05 -9.50 9.90
N SER A 189 10.07 -9.37 10.78
CA SER A 189 10.25 -9.16 12.22
C SER A 189 9.91 -10.44 12.99
N GLY A 190 10.90 -10.99 13.69
CA GLY A 190 10.75 -12.20 14.50
C GLY A 190 9.94 -11.95 15.79
N PRO A 191 9.18 -12.95 16.29
CA PRO A 191 9.08 -14.32 15.78
C PRO A 191 8.22 -14.41 14.50
N ALA A 192 8.77 -15.04 13.45
CA ALA A 192 8.10 -15.18 12.16
C ALA A 192 8.53 -16.44 11.40
N SER A 193 7.59 -16.98 10.63
CA SER A 193 7.74 -18.15 9.77
C SER A 193 7.22 -17.82 8.38
N CYS A 194 8.06 -17.94 7.36
CA CYS A 194 7.64 -17.78 5.97
C CYS A 194 8.38 -18.72 5.01
N GLU A 195 7.82 -18.88 3.82
CA GLU A 195 8.43 -19.56 2.67
C GLU A 195 8.67 -18.53 1.57
N ILE A 196 9.94 -18.40 1.18
CA ILE A 196 10.34 -17.62 0.01
C ILE A 196 10.13 -18.51 -1.21
N VAL A 197 9.08 -18.24 -2.00
CA VAL A 197 8.77 -19.02 -3.20
C VAL A 197 9.53 -18.49 -4.41
N SER A 198 9.57 -17.16 -4.57
CA SER A 198 10.31 -16.46 -5.62
C SER A 198 10.53 -14.99 -5.24
N GLY A 199 11.20 -14.22 -6.11
CA GLY A 199 11.29 -12.76 -5.95
C GLY A 199 9.95 -12.00 -6.09
N MET A 200 8.87 -12.69 -6.46
CA MET A 200 7.53 -12.12 -6.62
C MET A 200 6.48 -12.68 -5.64
N LEU A 201 6.85 -13.70 -4.84
CA LEU A 201 5.90 -14.39 -3.98
C LEU A 201 6.56 -14.87 -2.69
N VAL A 202 6.02 -14.41 -1.56
CA VAL A 202 6.35 -14.90 -0.22
C VAL A 202 5.09 -15.41 0.44
N LYS A 203 5.17 -16.60 1.05
CA LYS A 203 4.10 -17.13 1.90
C LYS A 203 4.46 -16.86 3.36
N LEU A 204 3.74 -15.96 4.00
CA LEU A 204 3.88 -15.65 5.42
C LEU A 204 2.93 -16.55 6.22
N ASP A 205 3.47 -17.57 6.89
CA ASP A 205 2.68 -18.49 7.70
C ASP A 205 2.30 -17.85 9.05
N SER A 206 3.24 -17.13 9.67
CA SER A 206 3.04 -16.39 10.91
C SER A 206 4.10 -15.30 11.10
N GLY A 207 3.80 -14.30 11.90
CA GLY A 207 4.69 -13.19 12.21
C GLY A 207 4.32 -11.93 11.43
N GLN A 208 5.30 -11.04 11.27
CA GLN A 208 5.10 -9.73 10.66
C GLN A 208 6.15 -9.47 9.58
N ALA A 209 5.72 -8.88 8.47
CA ALA A 209 6.59 -8.44 7.40
C ALA A 209 6.17 -7.09 6.80
N THR A 210 7.13 -6.40 6.21
CA THR A 210 6.94 -5.15 5.46
C THR A 210 7.55 -5.31 4.08
N ALA A 211 6.80 -4.92 3.04
CA ALA A 211 7.27 -4.89 1.66
C ALA A 211 7.30 -3.45 1.15
N ASP A 212 8.42 -3.07 0.53
CA ASP A 212 8.59 -1.84 -0.24
C ASP A 212 8.84 -2.25 -1.70
N VAL A 213 7.82 -2.02 -2.53
CA VAL A 213 7.74 -2.56 -3.89
C VAL A 213 7.88 -1.44 -4.91
N PRO A 214 8.98 -1.42 -5.70
CA PRO A 214 9.14 -0.42 -6.75
C PRO A 214 8.13 -0.62 -7.87
N ARG A 215 7.82 0.45 -8.61
CA ARG A 215 6.77 0.48 -9.64
C ARG A 215 6.91 -0.58 -10.75
N TRP A 216 8.12 -1.06 -11.05
CA TRP A 216 8.35 -2.09 -12.06
C TRP A 216 8.16 -3.53 -11.53
N ALA A 217 8.13 -3.71 -10.21
CA ALA A 217 7.89 -5.00 -9.55
C ALA A 217 6.44 -5.14 -9.04
N ARG A 218 5.51 -4.39 -9.64
CA ARG A 218 4.07 -4.47 -9.38
C ARG A 218 3.56 -5.89 -9.51
N GLY A 219 2.64 -6.27 -8.63
CA GLY A 219 2.13 -7.63 -8.51
C GLY A 219 2.98 -8.53 -7.61
N PHE A 220 3.90 -7.96 -6.82
CA PHE A 220 4.51 -8.70 -5.71
C PHE A 220 3.43 -9.13 -4.73
N THR A 221 3.44 -10.41 -4.36
CA THR A 221 2.38 -11.01 -3.56
C THR A 221 2.90 -11.55 -2.24
N VAL A 222 2.21 -11.21 -1.17
CA VAL A 222 2.34 -11.87 0.14
C VAL A 222 1.09 -12.71 0.38
N GLU A 223 1.26 -14.03 0.42
CA GLU A 223 0.19 -14.96 0.79
C GLU A 223 0.25 -15.23 2.29
N THR A 224 -0.89 -15.11 2.96
CA THR A 224 -1.10 -15.63 4.31
C THR A 224 -2.02 -16.85 4.23
N PRO A 225 -2.28 -17.60 5.32
CA PRO A 225 -3.14 -18.78 5.25
C PRO A 225 -4.53 -18.54 4.62
N ASP A 226 -5.08 -17.34 4.84
CA ASP A 226 -6.46 -16.99 4.48
C ASP A 226 -6.56 -15.90 3.38
N VAL A 227 -5.53 -15.07 3.21
CA VAL A 227 -5.56 -13.85 2.37
C VAL A 227 -4.33 -13.74 1.48
N GLU A 228 -4.54 -13.42 0.21
CA GLU A 228 -3.55 -12.97 -0.76
C GLU A 228 -3.50 -11.43 -0.76
N VAL A 229 -2.33 -10.85 -0.54
CA VAL A 229 -2.08 -9.40 -0.57
C VAL A 229 -1.23 -9.08 -1.79
N ILE A 230 -1.80 -8.39 -2.77
CA ILE A 230 -1.17 -8.11 -4.07
C ILE A 230 -0.83 -6.62 -4.16
N ASP A 231 0.45 -6.34 -4.36
CA ASP A 231 0.96 -4.99 -4.56
C ASP A 231 0.59 -4.37 -5.92
N LEU A 232 0.32 -3.05 -5.93
CA LEU A 232 0.18 -2.23 -7.13
C LEU A 232 1.22 -1.07 -7.22
N GLY A 233 2.37 -1.20 -6.55
CA GLY A 233 3.50 -0.27 -6.47
C GLY A 233 3.49 0.54 -5.19
N THR A 234 3.76 -0.13 -4.06
CA THR A 234 3.28 0.26 -2.72
C THR A 234 4.30 -0.11 -1.64
N ARG A 235 4.22 0.60 -0.51
CA ARG A 235 4.79 0.16 0.77
C ARG A 235 3.67 -0.30 1.69
N PHE A 236 3.69 -1.58 2.10
CA PHE A 236 2.65 -2.18 2.92
C PHE A 236 3.21 -3.16 3.96
N GLY A 237 2.47 -3.31 5.04
CA GLY A 237 2.74 -4.26 6.12
C GLY A 237 1.71 -5.38 6.13
N VAL A 238 2.16 -6.61 6.40
CA VAL A 238 1.31 -7.77 6.65
C VAL A 238 1.74 -8.43 7.97
N ALA A 239 0.77 -8.68 8.84
CA ALA A 239 0.99 -9.47 10.04
C ALA A 239 -0.06 -10.58 10.11
N THR A 240 0.34 -11.79 10.43
CA THR A 240 -0.59 -12.90 10.61
C THR A 240 -0.22 -13.73 11.82
N SER A 241 -1.24 -14.18 12.53
CA SER A 241 -1.09 -15.01 13.71
C SER A 241 -1.58 -16.43 13.44
N ASN A 242 -1.07 -17.39 14.23
CA ASN A 242 -1.53 -18.79 14.19
C ASN A 242 -3.06 -18.93 14.45
N ALA A 243 -3.73 -17.87 14.94
CA ALA A 243 -5.16 -17.85 15.17
C ALA A 243 -6.02 -17.63 13.89
N GLY A 244 -5.40 -17.39 12.72
CA GLY A 244 -6.10 -17.19 11.45
C GLY A 244 -6.69 -15.78 11.32
N LYS A 245 -5.90 -14.78 11.70
CA LYS A 245 -6.19 -13.37 11.47
C LYS A 245 -5.01 -12.75 10.75
N THR A 246 -5.29 -12.03 9.67
CA THR A 246 -4.31 -11.30 8.87
C THR A 246 -4.61 -9.81 8.96
N ASP A 247 -3.66 -9.04 9.45
CA ASP A 247 -3.68 -7.59 9.45
C ASP A 247 -2.88 -7.09 8.26
N VAL A 248 -3.46 -6.15 7.51
CA VAL A 248 -2.80 -5.47 6.40
C VAL A 248 -2.86 -3.98 6.64
N VAL A 249 -1.72 -3.30 6.48
CA VAL A 249 -1.57 -1.86 6.63
C VAL A 249 -0.94 -1.29 5.37
N VAL A 250 -1.54 -0.28 4.76
CA VAL A 250 -0.97 0.40 3.58
C VAL A 250 -0.36 1.73 4.02
N PHE A 251 0.96 1.85 3.86
CA PHE A 251 1.70 3.05 4.23
C PHE A 251 1.76 4.07 3.08
N GLU A 252 1.91 3.57 1.84
CA GLU A 252 1.97 4.39 0.62
C GLU A 252 1.52 3.53 -0.56
N GLY A 253 0.64 4.02 -1.43
CA GLY A 253 0.19 3.29 -2.63
C GLY A 253 -1.12 2.53 -2.44
N LEU A 254 -1.25 1.36 -3.07
CA LEU A 254 -2.50 0.59 -3.17
C LEU A 254 -2.24 -0.93 -3.15
N VAL A 255 -2.99 -1.70 -2.37
CA VAL A 255 -2.97 -3.17 -2.43
C VAL A 255 -4.35 -3.75 -2.72
N ASP A 256 -4.39 -4.88 -3.43
CA ASP A 256 -5.60 -5.68 -3.58
C ASP A 256 -5.54 -6.90 -2.65
N LEU A 257 -6.57 -7.08 -1.85
CA LEU A 257 -6.77 -8.25 -0.99
C LEU A 257 -7.71 -9.24 -1.68
N LYS A 258 -7.36 -10.53 -1.62
CA LYS A 258 -8.23 -11.62 -2.08
C LYS A 258 -8.27 -12.75 -1.06
N SER A 259 -9.43 -13.35 -0.86
CA SER A 259 -9.56 -14.57 -0.05
C SER A 259 -8.92 -15.78 -0.76
N LEU A 260 -8.06 -16.54 -0.08
CA LEU A 260 -7.47 -17.78 -0.61
C LEU A 260 -8.29 -19.03 -0.28
N ARG A 261 -8.87 -19.11 0.92
CA ARG A 261 -9.55 -20.34 1.42
C ARG A 261 -11.03 -20.19 1.78
N SER A 262 -11.56 -18.96 1.87
CA SER A 262 -12.99 -18.77 2.19
C SER A 262 -13.86 -19.18 0.99
N THR A 263 -14.44 -20.38 1.07
CA THR A 263 -15.38 -20.92 0.06
C THR A 263 -16.81 -20.42 0.26
N LYS A 264 -17.14 -19.85 1.43
CA LYS A 264 -18.49 -19.36 1.74
C LYS A 264 -18.72 -17.93 1.28
N ARG A 265 -17.68 -17.07 1.32
CA ARG A 265 -17.74 -15.66 0.91
C ARG A 265 -16.38 -15.24 0.33
N PRO A 266 -16.12 -15.51 -0.96
CA PRO A 266 -14.95 -14.93 -1.59
C PRO A 266 -15.06 -13.41 -1.56
N PHE A 267 -13.99 -12.73 -1.16
CA PHE A 267 -13.95 -11.28 -1.17
C PHE A 267 -12.76 -10.79 -1.97
N GLN A 268 -12.95 -9.63 -2.59
CA GLN A 268 -11.87 -8.82 -3.13
C GLN A 268 -12.06 -7.41 -2.58
N ARG A 269 -10.99 -6.84 -2.02
CA ARG A 269 -11.03 -5.49 -1.46
C ARG A 269 -9.73 -4.78 -1.79
N ARG A 270 -9.85 -3.57 -2.34
CA ARG A 270 -8.71 -2.67 -2.46
C ARG A 270 -8.52 -1.90 -1.15
N LEU A 271 -7.28 -1.81 -0.71
CA LEU A 271 -6.84 -0.87 0.30
C LEU A 271 -5.98 0.20 -0.37
N THR A 272 -6.11 1.42 0.12
CA THR A 272 -5.38 2.60 -0.32
C THR A 272 -4.50 3.13 0.82
N GLN A 273 -3.58 4.04 0.50
CA GLN A 273 -2.73 4.70 1.49
C GLN A 273 -3.54 5.21 2.69
N GLY A 274 -3.06 4.91 3.89
CA GLY A 274 -3.71 5.30 5.13
C GLY A 274 -4.86 4.36 5.55
N GLU A 275 -5.13 3.29 4.80
CA GLU A 275 -6.09 2.26 5.18
C GLU A 275 -5.42 1.02 5.80
N ALA A 276 -6.11 0.43 6.78
CA ALA A 276 -5.69 -0.79 7.44
C ALA A 276 -6.89 -1.68 7.77
N ALA A 277 -6.72 -2.98 7.56
CA ALA A 277 -7.77 -3.97 7.71
C ALA A 277 -7.27 -5.21 8.42
N ARG A 278 -8.10 -5.74 9.32
CA ARG A 278 -7.96 -7.06 9.93
C ARG A 278 -8.96 -8.00 9.28
N ILE A 279 -8.48 -9.09 8.73
CA ILE A 279 -9.26 -10.10 8.02
C ILE A 279 -9.17 -11.40 8.81
N ASP A 280 -10.31 -12.03 9.08
CA ASP A 280 -10.35 -13.37 9.67
C ASP A 280 -10.53 -14.48 8.62
N ARG A 281 -10.47 -15.73 9.08
CA ARG A 281 -10.65 -16.94 8.26
C ARG A 281 -11.96 -16.99 7.47
N ASP A 282 -13.00 -16.32 7.92
CA ASP A 282 -14.32 -16.32 7.26
C ASP A 282 -14.37 -15.26 6.14
N GLY A 283 -13.37 -14.36 6.11
CA GLY A 283 -13.26 -13.24 5.19
C GLY A 283 -13.91 -11.97 5.72
N ASP A 284 -14.26 -11.92 7.02
CA ASP A 284 -14.82 -10.72 7.61
C ASP A 284 -13.71 -9.69 7.79
N VAL A 285 -13.97 -8.48 7.28
CA VAL A 285 -13.01 -7.37 7.27
C VAL A 285 -13.37 -6.37 8.36
N GLN A 286 -12.46 -6.16 9.30
CA GLN A 286 -12.58 -5.21 10.40
C GLN A 286 -11.59 -4.05 10.22
N ARG A 287 -12.03 -2.83 10.57
CA ARG A 287 -11.15 -1.67 10.62
C ARG A 287 -10.10 -1.86 11.72
N ILE A 288 -8.87 -1.51 11.41
CA ILE A 288 -7.83 -1.28 12.42
C ILE A 288 -7.81 0.23 12.68
N PHE A 289 -8.20 0.66 13.88
CA PHE A 289 -8.28 2.09 14.21
C PHE A 289 -6.90 2.73 14.34
N GLN A 290 -5.92 2.00 14.83
CA GLN A 290 -4.59 2.50 15.12
C GLN A 290 -3.49 1.57 14.64
N VAL A 291 -2.40 2.16 14.21
CA VAL A 291 -1.15 1.48 13.95
C VAL A 291 -0.07 2.19 14.74
N HIS A 292 0.56 1.47 15.66
CA HIS A 292 1.74 1.95 16.37
C HIS A 292 2.94 1.89 15.43
N GLY A 293 3.84 2.85 15.53
CA GLY A 293 5.10 2.86 14.79
C GLY A 293 6.21 3.57 15.55
N GLU A 294 7.41 3.48 14.99
CA GLU A 294 8.56 4.29 15.40
C GLU A 294 8.77 5.41 14.37
N SER A 295 9.15 6.60 14.81
CA SER A 295 9.45 7.72 13.90
C SER A 295 10.62 7.45 12.97
N VAL A 296 11.45 6.45 13.28
CA VAL A 296 12.55 5.99 12.43
C VAL A 296 12.43 4.49 12.23
N GLY A 297 12.45 4.06 10.96
CA GLY A 297 12.48 2.65 10.58
C GLY A 297 11.14 2.11 10.04
N ASN A 298 11.07 0.79 9.96
CA ASN A 298 9.92 0.05 9.42
C ASN A 298 9.12 -0.67 10.52
N ASN A 299 9.38 -0.38 11.80
CA ASN A 299 8.66 -1.04 12.87
C ASN A 299 7.23 -0.51 12.95
N TRP A 300 6.27 -1.43 12.94
CA TRP A 300 4.86 -1.10 13.12
C TRP A 300 4.16 -2.18 13.92
N SER A 301 3.04 -1.86 14.55
CA SER A 301 2.21 -2.86 15.23
C SER A 301 0.74 -2.46 15.24
N THR A 302 -0.11 -3.45 15.04
CA THR A 302 -1.57 -3.36 15.17
C THR A 302 -2.06 -3.98 16.48
N ALA A 303 -1.13 -4.49 17.29
CA ALA A 303 -1.42 -4.97 18.63
C ALA A 303 -1.37 -3.81 19.62
N ASP A 304 -2.15 -3.92 20.69
CA ASP A 304 -2.04 -3.06 21.86
C ASP A 304 -0.76 -3.46 22.61
N LEU A 305 0.39 -3.01 22.11
CA LEU A 305 1.66 -3.26 22.77
C LEU A 305 1.77 -2.32 23.98
N PRO A 306 2.07 -2.85 25.19
CA PRO A 306 2.43 -2.01 26.32
C PRO A 306 3.82 -1.43 26.08
N ASN A 307 3.92 -0.39 25.25
CA ASN A 307 5.10 0.45 25.24
C ASN A 307 5.09 1.26 26.53
N GLN A 308 5.83 0.79 27.55
CA GLN A 308 5.93 1.47 28.85
C GLN A 308 6.41 2.93 28.75
N ARG A 309 7.00 3.32 27.62
CA ARG A 309 7.45 4.69 27.38
C ARG A 309 6.38 5.56 26.71
N ALA A 310 5.42 4.97 25.99
CA ALA A 310 4.40 5.72 25.27
C ALA A 310 3.52 6.52 26.22
N ILE A 311 3.19 7.72 25.77
CA ILE A 311 2.23 8.65 26.38
C ILE A 311 0.85 8.40 25.76
N ILE A 312 0.79 8.27 24.43
CA ILE A 312 -0.44 7.95 23.71
C ILE A 312 -0.48 6.45 23.46
N THR A 313 -1.42 5.74 24.08
CA THR A 313 -1.55 4.27 23.95
C THR A 313 -2.64 3.84 22.99
N ALA A 314 -3.68 4.66 22.85
CA ALA A 314 -4.74 4.36 21.91
C ALA A 314 -5.39 5.60 21.29
N VAL A 315 -5.80 5.45 20.03
CA VAL A 315 -6.56 6.44 19.27
C VAL A 315 -7.66 5.73 18.47
N TRP A 316 -8.89 6.18 18.63
CA TRP A 316 -10.03 5.69 17.85
C TRP A 316 -11.03 6.81 17.59
N ASP A 317 -12.01 6.56 16.73
CA ASP A 317 -13.06 7.52 16.43
C ASP A 317 -14.44 6.85 16.36
N ASN A 318 -15.46 7.68 16.16
CA ASN A 318 -16.85 7.25 15.99
C ASN A 318 -17.24 6.93 14.53
N MET A 319 -16.27 6.84 13.60
CA MET A 319 -16.51 6.62 12.17
C MET A 319 -16.55 5.12 11.85
N TYR A 320 -17.69 4.46 12.07
CA TYR A 320 -17.84 3.00 11.95
C TYR A 320 -18.34 2.50 10.58
N SER A 321 -18.04 3.20 9.48
CA SER A 321 -18.47 2.75 8.14
C SER A 321 -17.62 1.60 7.63
N THR A 322 -18.23 0.54 7.10
CA THR A 322 -17.49 -0.57 6.46
C THR A 322 -16.66 -0.15 5.26
N LYS A 323 -17.00 1.00 4.65
CA LYS A 323 -16.25 1.62 3.56
C LYS A 323 -15.02 2.39 4.05
N ASN A 324 -15.01 2.85 5.29
CA ASN A 324 -13.94 3.66 5.84
C ASN A 324 -13.12 2.82 6.82
N ILE A 325 -11.91 2.47 6.42
CA ILE A 325 -10.99 1.66 7.20
C ILE A 325 -9.64 2.37 7.37
N SER A 326 -9.67 3.70 7.35
CA SER A 326 -8.49 4.53 7.57
C SER A 326 -7.99 4.36 9.00
N TYR A 327 -6.69 4.40 9.24
CA TYR A 327 -6.11 4.27 10.58
C TYR A 327 -5.44 5.55 11.05
N TYR A 328 -5.30 5.71 12.35
CA TYR A 328 -4.39 6.70 12.95
C TYR A 328 -3.02 6.06 13.16
N GLN A 329 -1.94 6.74 12.81
CA GLN A 329 -0.61 6.25 13.19
C GLN A 329 -0.16 6.90 14.48
N VAL A 330 0.15 6.11 15.51
CA VAL A 330 0.69 6.59 16.78
C VAL A 330 2.21 6.38 16.77
N LEU A 331 2.96 7.46 16.89
CA LEU A 331 4.42 7.49 16.79
C LEU A 331 5.01 7.95 18.11
N THR A 332 5.79 7.09 18.76
CA THR A 332 6.38 7.38 20.08
C THR A 332 7.66 8.20 19.95
N GLY A 333 7.73 9.32 20.68
CA GLY A 333 8.96 10.03 20.96
C GLY A 333 9.66 10.73 19.78
N GLY A 334 8.97 10.95 18.65
CA GLY A 334 9.64 11.40 17.43
C GLY A 334 8.90 12.47 16.63
N PHE A 335 8.10 13.30 17.29
CA PHE A 335 7.68 14.57 16.69
C PHE A 335 8.89 15.50 16.52
N GLY A 336 9.10 16.01 15.31
CA GLY A 336 10.25 16.82 14.92
C GLY A 336 10.02 17.51 13.58
N GLU A 337 11.03 18.22 13.06
CA GLU A 337 10.96 18.81 11.71
C GLU A 337 10.72 17.72 10.67
N ASP A 338 10.07 18.09 9.58
CA ASP A 338 9.75 17.23 8.44
C ASP A 338 8.90 15.99 8.85
N ALA A 339 8.25 16.03 10.02
CA ALA A 339 7.45 14.92 10.51
C ALA A 339 6.19 14.76 9.66
N PRO A 340 5.92 13.58 9.06
CA PRO A 340 4.71 13.37 8.28
C PRO A 340 3.46 13.68 9.10
N ALA A 341 2.55 14.49 8.55
CA ALA A 341 1.40 15.00 9.27
C ALA A 341 0.20 14.05 9.26
N TYR A 342 -0.02 13.39 8.12
CA TYR A 342 -1.21 12.59 7.88
C TYR A 342 -0.86 11.20 7.34
N VAL A 343 -1.76 10.23 7.49
CA VAL A 343 -1.57 8.89 6.92
C VAL A 343 -1.94 8.83 5.43
N ASP A 344 -2.84 9.71 4.99
CA ASP A 344 -3.46 9.73 3.66
C ASP A 344 -2.90 10.84 2.75
N HIS A 345 -2.09 11.75 3.30
CA HIS A 345 -1.45 12.84 2.57
C HIS A 345 0.03 12.98 2.95
N PRO A 346 0.91 13.36 2.01
CA PRO A 346 2.36 13.46 2.24
C PRO A 346 2.80 14.77 2.90
N HIS A 347 1.89 15.57 3.46
CA HIS A 347 2.19 16.83 4.16
C HIS A 347 3.07 16.61 5.40
N GLN A 348 3.81 17.64 5.81
CA GLN A 348 4.76 17.57 6.90
C GLN A 348 4.58 18.71 7.91
N TRP A 349 4.78 18.39 9.19
CA TRP A 349 4.87 19.37 10.26
C TRP A 349 6.27 19.96 10.33
N ASN A 350 6.34 21.29 10.30
CA ASN A 350 7.60 22.03 10.34
C ASN A 350 7.49 23.27 11.24
N GLY A 351 8.61 23.85 11.62
CA GLY A 351 8.62 25.17 12.24
C GLY A 351 7.92 26.19 11.34
N ALA A 352 7.03 27.03 11.89
CA ALA A 352 6.36 28.08 11.11
C ALA A 352 7.34 29.15 10.57
N THR A 353 8.57 29.16 11.08
CA THR A 353 9.68 30.01 10.65
C THR A 353 10.97 29.21 10.71
N GLY A 354 12.06 29.75 10.15
CA GLY A 354 13.39 29.14 10.23
C GLY A 354 13.97 28.99 11.65
N ALA A 355 13.25 29.42 12.69
CA ALA A 355 13.61 29.14 14.08
C ALA A 355 13.35 27.67 14.49
N GLY A 356 12.55 26.94 13.70
CA GLY A 356 12.16 25.57 13.98
C GLY A 356 10.91 25.42 14.84
N LEU A 357 10.54 24.17 15.09
CA LEU A 357 9.40 23.75 15.88
C LEU A 357 9.54 24.23 17.33
N PRO A 358 8.41 24.58 17.98
CA PRO A 358 8.41 24.92 19.40
C PRO A 358 9.03 23.81 20.25
N LYS A 359 10.02 24.17 21.07
CA LYS A 359 10.72 23.23 21.97
C LYS A 359 9.80 22.32 22.81
N PRO A 360 8.64 22.78 23.33
CA PRO A 360 7.75 21.91 24.10
C PRO A 360 7.16 20.74 23.31
N LEU A 361 7.20 20.75 21.97
CA LEU A 361 6.66 19.69 21.13
C LEU A 361 7.70 18.65 20.71
N LEU A 362 8.98 19.03 20.70
CA LEU A 362 10.06 18.21 20.15
C LEU A 362 10.22 16.90 20.93
N GLY A 363 10.33 15.79 20.19
CA GLY A 363 10.45 14.45 20.73
C GLY A 363 9.17 13.95 21.41
N GLY A 364 8.03 14.61 21.19
CA GLY A 364 6.74 14.15 21.68
C GLY A 364 6.24 12.90 20.97
N ASP A 365 5.35 12.18 21.63
CA ASP A 365 4.47 11.24 20.96
C ASP A 365 3.52 12.04 20.07
N TYR A 366 3.24 11.57 18.87
CA TYR A 366 2.27 12.25 18.02
C TYR A 366 1.45 11.28 17.19
N VAL A 367 0.32 11.79 16.72
CA VAL A 367 -0.63 11.04 15.91
C VAL A 367 -0.62 11.61 14.49
N ARG A 368 -0.34 10.76 13.51
CA ARG A 368 -0.70 11.07 12.12
C ARG A 368 -2.19 10.87 11.97
N THR A 369 -2.89 11.97 11.74
CA THR A 369 -4.34 11.98 11.57
C THR A 369 -4.72 11.70 10.11
N ILE A 370 -6.01 11.68 9.83
CA ILE A 370 -6.57 11.38 8.50
C ILE A 370 -7.06 12.70 7.93
N ASN A 371 -6.32 13.30 7.00
CA ASN A 371 -6.63 14.63 6.51
C ASN A 371 -8.01 14.67 5.84
N ASP A 372 -8.46 13.59 5.19
CA ASP A 372 -9.78 13.51 4.57
C ASP A 372 -10.96 13.65 5.54
N PHE A 373 -10.73 13.52 6.85
CA PHE A 373 -11.75 13.79 7.85
C PHE A 373 -11.90 15.26 8.23
N ARG A 374 -11.11 16.18 7.64
CA ARG A 374 -11.21 17.64 7.88
C ARG A 374 -12.58 18.23 7.63
N TYR A 375 -13.39 17.59 6.80
CA TYR A 375 -14.78 18.02 6.53
C TYR A 375 -15.85 17.17 7.24
N SER A 376 -15.45 16.23 8.09
CA SER A 376 -16.38 15.37 8.83
C SER A 376 -16.91 16.10 10.06
N GLY A 377 -18.09 16.72 9.93
CA GLY A 377 -18.71 17.51 11.00
C GLY A 377 -19.07 16.72 12.26
N GLU A 378 -19.28 15.41 12.14
CA GLU A 378 -19.70 14.51 13.22
C GLU A 378 -18.54 13.74 13.86
N GLN A 379 -17.32 13.92 13.36
CA GLN A 379 -16.17 13.17 13.85
C GLN A 379 -15.87 13.51 15.31
N VAL A 380 -15.64 12.45 16.08
CA VAL A 380 -15.12 12.51 17.44
C VAL A 380 -13.95 11.55 17.54
N ILE A 381 -12.77 12.06 17.88
CA ILE A 381 -11.54 11.30 18.11
C ILE A 381 -11.34 11.14 19.60
N HIS A 382 -10.99 9.94 20.04
CA HIS A 382 -10.62 9.62 21.41
C HIS A 382 -9.13 9.31 21.47
N VAL A 383 -8.44 9.87 22.47
CA VAL A 383 -7.00 9.67 22.69
C VAL A 383 -6.78 9.22 24.14
N GLU A 384 -6.24 8.02 24.32
CA GLU A 384 -5.92 7.47 25.64
C GLU A 384 -4.50 7.87 26.06
N ILE A 385 -4.40 8.41 27.28
CA ILE A 385 -3.17 8.91 27.88
C ILE A 385 -2.69 7.95 28.96
N ALA A 386 -1.51 7.38 28.78
CA ALA A 386 -0.94 6.39 29.69
C ALA A 386 -0.13 7.01 30.84
N ARG A 387 0.28 8.27 30.71
CA ARG A 387 1.22 8.94 31.63
C ARG A 387 0.88 10.41 31.78
N ASP A 388 1.14 10.95 32.97
CA ASP A 388 1.04 12.39 33.23
C ASP A 388 1.85 13.15 32.16
N SER A 389 1.16 14.02 31.44
CA SER A 389 1.66 14.61 30.20
C SER A 389 0.98 15.95 29.92
N THR A 390 1.51 16.66 28.92
CA THR A 390 0.79 17.77 28.29
C THR A 390 0.37 17.33 26.91
N LEU A 391 -0.93 17.37 26.63
CA LEU A 391 -1.48 17.14 25.30
C LEU A 391 -1.60 18.47 24.56
N TYR A 392 -1.15 18.48 23.31
CA TYR A 392 -1.16 19.61 22.41
C TYR A 392 -2.02 19.33 21.18
N ILE A 393 -2.83 20.32 20.80
CA ILE A 393 -3.58 20.33 19.55
C ILE A 393 -3.01 21.42 18.66
N LEU A 394 -2.57 21.04 17.47
CA LEU A 394 -2.11 21.96 16.43
C LEU A 394 -3.33 22.31 15.59
N PHE A 395 -3.92 23.49 15.79
CA PHE A 395 -5.20 23.85 15.16
C PHE A 395 -5.03 24.91 14.06
N ASP A 396 -5.66 24.69 12.91
CA ASP A 396 -5.51 25.51 11.70
C ASP A 396 -6.03 26.93 11.92
N ASN A 397 -5.20 27.94 11.64
CA ASN A 397 -5.57 29.35 11.86
C ASN A 397 -6.62 29.88 10.87
N ARG A 398 -6.89 29.15 9.77
CA ARG A 398 -7.90 29.52 8.77
C ARG A 398 -9.32 29.23 9.24
N THR A 399 -9.48 28.36 10.23
CA THR A 399 -10.78 27.95 10.78
C THR A 399 -10.98 28.53 12.19
N PRO A 400 -12.17 29.06 12.52
CA PRO A 400 -12.48 29.48 13.89
C PRO A 400 -12.38 28.31 14.88
N ALA A 401 -11.70 28.53 16.02
CA ALA A 401 -11.55 27.50 17.04
C ALA A 401 -12.92 27.03 17.58
N PRO A 402 -13.23 25.73 17.52
CA PRO A 402 -14.50 25.17 17.96
C PRO A 402 -14.61 25.21 19.49
N ASP A 403 -15.85 25.13 20.00
CA ASP A 403 -16.13 25.25 21.43
C ASP A 403 -15.43 24.16 22.25
N TRP A 404 -15.42 22.92 21.77
CA TRP A 404 -14.74 21.81 22.45
C TRP A 404 -13.25 22.09 22.69
N LEU A 405 -12.59 22.82 21.77
CA LEU A 405 -11.17 23.15 21.89
C LEU A 405 -10.96 24.25 22.92
N LYS A 406 -11.75 25.33 22.83
CA LYS A 406 -11.67 26.48 23.76
C LYS A 406 -12.03 26.12 25.19
N GLU A 407 -12.97 25.18 25.38
CA GLU A 407 -13.42 24.74 26.69
C GLU A 407 -12.42 23.80 27.37
N GLN A 408 -11.66 23.02 26.59
CA GLN A 408 -10.78 21.98 27.12
C GLN A 408 -9.30 22.35 27.11
N PHE A 409 -8.87 23.24 26.21
CA PHE A 409 -7.45 23.58 26.02
C PHE A 409 -7.21 25.09 26.17
N ALA A 410 -6.04 25.44 26.66
CA ALA A 410 -5.56 26.82 26.68
C ALA A 410 -4.81 27.12 25.37
N SER A 411 -5.19 28.19 24.69
CA SER A 411 -4.45 28.72 23.54
C SER A 411 -3.07 29.23 23.99
N THR A 412 -2.04 28.96 23.20
CA THR A 412 -0.68 29.45 23.45
C THR A 412 -0.25 30.44 22.37
N SER A 413 0.88 31.12 22.57
CA SER A 413 1.51 31.96 21.53
C SER A 413 2.38 31.16 20.55
N LEU A 414 2.45 29.84 20.69
CA LEU A 414 3.29 28.98 19.84
C LEU A 414 2.58 28.69 18.52
N GLN A 415 3.38 28.59 17.46
CA GLN A 415 2.91 28.28 16.11
C GLN A 415 3.72 27.14 15.49
N VAL A 416 3.04 26.35 14.66
CA VAL A 416 3.62 25.28 13.84
C VAL A 416 3.19 25.50 12.40
N GLY A 417 4.08 25.25 11.45
CA GLY A 417 3.80 25.29 10.03
C GLY A 417 3.41 23.92 9.50
N LEU A 418 2.54 23.91 8.49
CA LEU A 418 2.29 22.74 7.66
C LEU A 418 2.88 23.03 6.28
N ASP A 419 3.77 22.15 5.86
CA ASP A 419 4.32 22.09 4.51
C ASP A 419 3.49 21.09 3.70
N GLU A 420 2.79 21.58 2.66
CA GLU A 420 1.91 20.78 1.83
C GLU A 420 2.61 20.27 0.56
N ASP A 421 2.12 19.15 0.06
CA ASP A 421 2.50 18.62 -1.25
C ASP A 421 1.39 18.88 -2.24
N ALA A 422 1.68 18.72 -3.54
CA ALA A 422 0.72 18.91 -4.62
C ALA A 422 -0.58 18.12 -4.40
N TRP A 423 -1.71 18.82 -4.56
CA TRP A 423 -3.04 18.23 -4.60
C TRP A 423 -3.89 18.91 -5.68
N PHE A 424 -5.08 18.38 -5.98
CA PHE A 424 -5.89 18.83 -7.12
C PHE A 424 -6.16 20.36 -7.15
N GLY A 425 -6.38 20.97 -5.99
CA GLY A 425 -6.63 22.41 -5.90
C GLY A 425 -5.37 23.26 -5.86
N ASN A 426 -4.19 22.66 -5.63
CA ASN A 426 -2.91 23.35 -5.70
C ASN A 426 -1.79 22.43 -6.20
N PRO A 427 -1.66 22.24 -7.52
CA PRO A 427 -0.72 21.28 -8.09
C PRO A 427 0.75 21.75 -8.05
N THR A 428 1.00 23.00 -7.63
CA THR A 428 2.34 23.58 -7.55
C THR A 428 3.01 23.42 -6.19
N PHE A 429 2.27 22.95 -5.18
CA PHE A 429 2.83 22.67 -3.86
C PHE A 429 3.80 21.50 -3.93
N SER A 430 4.82 21.52 -3.08
CA SER A 430 5.81 20.46 -2.98
C SER A 430 6.45 20.56 -1.62
N VAL A 431 6.54 19.44 -0.91
CA VAL A 431 7.25 19.38 0.35
C VAL A 431 8.74 19.66 0.15
N ASP A 432 9.31 20.47 1.04
CA ASP A 432 10.73 20.82 1.06
C ASP A 432 11.33 20.54 2.44
N VAL A 433 12.65 20.39 2.50
CA VAL A 433 13.33 19.95 3.73
C VAL A 433 13.68 21.14 4.61
N GLY A 434 13.19 21.11 5.85
CA GLY A 434 13.66 21.92 6.95
C GLY A 434 12.71 23.03 7.41
N PRO A 435 13.06 23.68 8.53
CA PRO A 435 12.16 24.57 9.24
C PRO A 435 11.85 25.85 8.46
N GLY A 436 10.57 26.24 8.44
CA GLY A 436 10.12 27.47 7.79
C GLY A 436 10.21 27.47 6.26
N VAL A 437 10.54 26.32 5.66
CA VAL A 437 10.59 26.13 4.22
C VAL A 437 9.23 25.60 3.76
N SER A 438 8.73 26.10 2.63
CA SER A 438 7.45 25.68 2.03
C SER A 438 6.25 25.69 3.00
N ILE A 439 6.21 26.62 3.96
CA ILE A 439 5.09 26.69 4.91
C ILE A 439 3.86 27.33 4.25
N ASP A 440 2.90 26.49 3.88
CA ASP A 440 1.65 26.91 3.24
C ASP A 440 0.62 27.38 4.27
N ASN A 441 0.59 26.73 5.43
CA ASN A 441 -0.37 27.05 6.49
C ASN A 441 0.29 27.11 7.86
N VAL A 442 -0.35 27.86 8.76
CA VAL A 442 0.12 28.04 10.13
C VAL A 442 -0.96 27.63 11.11
N PHE A 443 -0.54 26.91 12.14
CA PHE A 443 -1.37 26.33 13.18
C PHE A 443 -1.03 26.95 14.53
N THR A 444 -2.05 27.33 15.29
CA THR A 444 -1.88 27.73 16.69
C THR A 444 -1.82 26.49 17.56
N VAL A 445 -0.84 26.44 18.48
CA VAL A 445 -0.74 25.35 19.45
C VAL A 445 -1.65 25.63 20.63
N TRP A 446 -2.51 24.67 20.95
CA TRP A 446 -3.33 24.64 22.15
C TRP A 446 -2.80 23.56 23.09
N SER A 447 -2.87 23.76 24.40
CA SER A 447 -2.30 22.82 25.37
C SER A 447 -3.23 22.54 26.54
N ARG A 448 -3.15 21.30 27.06
CA ARG A 448 -3.88 20.86 28.25
C ARG A 448 -3.03 19.85 29.02
N PRO A 449 -2.88 19.99 30.36
CA PRO A 449 -2.30 18.93 31.18
C PRO A 449 -3.27 17.75 31.29
N CYS A 450 -2.75 16.54 31.13
CA CYS A 450 -3.47 15.27 31.24
C CYS A 450 -2.81 14.40 32.33
N SER A 451 -3.63 13.57 32.97
CA SER A 451 -3.17 12.57 33.95
C SER A 451 -3.16 11.18 33.32
N ALA A 452 -2.36 10.27 33.86
CA ALA A 452 -2.40 8.86 33.46
C ALA A 452 -3.82 8.26 33.62
N GLY A 453 -4.31 7.58 32.59
CA GLY A 453 -5.64 6.99 32.50
C GLY A 453 -6.71 7.91 31.90
N ASP A 454 -6.37 9.16 31.58
CA ASP A 454 -7.29 10.08 30.91
C ASP A 454 -7.60 9.61 29.47
N VAL A 455 -8.87 9.71 29.07
CA VAL A 455 -9.30 9.56 27.67
C VAL A 455 -9.82 10.90 27.18
N MET A 456 -9.07 11.55 26.29
CA MET A 456 -9.39 12.86 25.76
C MET A 456 -10.32 12.74 24.57
N THR A 457 -11.40 13.53 24.56
CA THR A 457 -12.39 13.56 23.47
C THR A 457 -12.21 14.83 22.66
N LEU A 458 -11.81 14.68 21.40
CA LEU A 458 -11.52 15.74 20.45
C LEU A 458 -12.61 15.76 19.37
N GLY A 459 -13.28 16.89 19.20
CA GLY A 459 -14.36 17.02 18.22
C GLY A 459 -13.86 17.28 16.80
N SER A 460 -14.81 17.52 15.89
CA SER A 460 -14.52 17.88 14.50
C SER A 460 -13.88 19.27 14.37
N MET A 461 -13.39 19.58 13.16
CA MET A 461 -12.93 20.92 12.76
C MET A 461 -14.07 21.96 12.70
N GLY A 462 -15.32 21.57 12.98
CA GLY A 462 -16.50 22.42 12.83
C GLY A 462 -17.19 22.28 11.47
N VAL A 463 -18.30 23.00 11.28
CA VAL A 463 -19.19 22.89 10.11
C VAL A 463 -18.81 23.81 8.93
N GLY A 464 -17.70 24.54 9.05
CA GLY A 464 -17.19 25.42 8.02
C GLY A 464 -16.82 24.68 6.72
N SER A 465 -16.90 25.39 5.60
CA SER A 465 -16.54 24.88 4.26
C SER A 465 -15.23 25.48 3.74
N GLU A 466 -14.57 26.32 4.54
CA GLU A 466 -13.29 26.93 4.20
C GLU A 466 -12.20 25.88 3.95
N ALA A 467 -11.18 26.28 3.19
CA ALA A 467 -9.97 25.49 3.06
C ALA A 467 -9.32 25.36 4.45
N ARG A 468 -9.11 24.12 4.87
CA ARG A 468 -8.59 23.75 6.18
C ARG A 468 -7.83 22.44 6.06
N ALA A 469 -6.96 22.16 7.02
CA ALA A 469 -6.34 20.84 7.19
C ALA A 469 -6.73 20.24 8.55
N MET A 470 -6.60 18.92 8.70
CA MET A 470 -6.86 18.30 10.00
C MET A 470 -5.87 18.77 11.06
N TYR A 471 -6.34 18.91 12.30
CA TYR A 471 -5.46 19.24 13.42
C TYR A 471 -4.44 18.14 13.69
N GLY A 472 -3.27 18.55 14.19
CA GLY A 472 -2.25 17.66 14.71
C GLY A 472 -2.48 17.37 16.20
N ILE A 473 -2.05 16.19 16.65
CA ILE A 473 -2.13 15.75 18.06
C ILE A 473 -0.71 15.37 18.50
N VAL A 474 -0.20 16.02 19.54
CA VAL A 474 1.15 15.78 20.08
C VAL A 474 1.06 15.71 21.60
N ALA A 475 1.81 14.82 22.25
CA ALA A 475 1.88 14.74 23.71
C ALA A 475 3.33 14.65 24.19
N THR A 476 3.68 15.40 25.24
CA THR A 476 5.00 15.32 25.88
C THR A 476 4.88 15.04 27.38
N PRO A 477 5.91 14.42 28.00
CA PRO A 477 5.90 14.20 29.44
C PRO A 477 5.81 15.52 30.20
N ARG A 478 5.16 15.49 31.36
CA ARG A 478 5.06 16.63 32.27
C ARG A 478 6.17 16.64 33.33
#